data_AF-A0A2N2M1D1-F1
#
_entry.id   AF-A0A2N2M1D1-F1
#
_cell.length_a   1.000
_cell.length_b   1.000
_cell.length_c   1.000
_cell.angle_alpha   90.00
_cell.angle_beta   90.00
_cell.angle_gamma   90.00
#
_symmetry.space_group_name_H-M   'P 1'
#
loop_
_entity.id
_entity.type
_entity.pdbx_description
1 polymer ?
#
loop_
_entity_poly.entity_id
_entity_poly.type
_entity_poly.pdbx_seq_one_letter_code
_entity_poly.pdbx_strand_id
1 'polypeptide(L)'
;MKKQLSLYLAGILLLSAVFLIRTAFPVFANPNIQVYYYTPTAQPDGRILYTVKDNDTCISISLLNNITQDQLQLLNNIEGDGCLFLRVGQELLLGTVAPEPTAGPLSTATSILPSPTPFNGTGEMCVLLFNDINGNALIDDETVELPLSGGALSVKDSLGRVSINEQTKQTGESCFTDLPEDTYTISIAVPEGYNATMQTTINVLLTAGDITSVDFGAQISGAGEAIQNDPTTKNQSPLLGILGGLVLLFGLGIGIYALRIQKK
;
A
#
# COMPACT_ATOMS: atom_id res chain seq x y z
N MET A 1 2.51 80.28 38.00
CA MET A 1 2.80 79.38 36.85
C MET A 1 2.56 77.89 37.15
N LYS A 2 2.95 77.34 38.31
CA LYS A 2 2.75 75.90 38.64
C LYS A 2 1.28 75.40 38.61
N LYS A 3 0.30 76.17 39.12
CA LYS A 3 -1.13 75.80 39.09
C LYS A 3 -1.72 75.75 37.67
N GLN A 4 -1.35 76.70 36.82
CA GLN A 4 -1.77 76.77 35.41
C GLN A 4 -1.21 75.57 34.63
N LEU A 5 0.06 75.23 34.83
CA LEU A 5 0.71 74.08 34.18
C LEU A 5 0.06 72.74 34.60
N SER A 6 -0.33 72.60 35.87
CA SER A 6 -1.02 71.40 36.38
C SER A 6 -2.43 71.22 35.79
N LEU A 7 -3.16 72.32 35.52
CA LEU A 7 -4.47 72.30 34.87
C LEU A 7 -4.35 71.90 33.39
N TYR A 8 -3.32 72.39 32.69
CA TYR A 8 -3.05 71.97 31.31
C TYR A 8 -2.63 70.50 31.22
N LEU A 9 -1.78 70.01 32.14
CA LEU A 9 -1.38 68.61 32.15
C LEU A 9 -2.58 67.67 32.43
N ALA A 10 -3.44 68.05 33.38
CA ALA A 10 -4.66 67.30 33.69
C ALA A 10 -5.63 67.30 32.51
N GLY A 11 -5.77 68.43 31.81
CA GLY A 11 -6.61 68.53 30.61
C GLY A 11 -6.11 67.68 29.44
N ILE A 12 -4.79 67.65 29.21
CA ILE A 12 -4.17 66.79 28.18
C ILE A 12 -4.37 65.31 28.54
N LEU A 13 -4.22 64.95 29.81
CA LEU A 13 -4.38 63.56 30.26
C LEU A 13 -5.85 63.09 30.17
N LEU A 14 -6.81 63.98 30.41
CA LEU A 14 -8.24 63.74 30.20
C LEU A 14 -8.58 63.59 28.71
N LEU A 15 -8.03 64.45 27.85
CA LEU A 15 -8.19 64.35 26.39
C LEU A 15 -7.56 63.06 25.84
N SER A 16 -6.39 62.66 26.33
CA SER A 16 -5.78 61.38 25.93
C SER A 16 -6.57 60.18 26.44
N ALA A 17 -7.15 60.25 27.64
CA ALA A 17 -7.99 59.19 28.18
C ALA A 17 -9.29 59.03 27.37
N VAL A 18 -9.94 60.12 26.96
CA VAL A 18 -11.12 60.09 26.09
C VAL A 18 -10.79 59.55 24.69
N PHE A 19 -9.60 59.88 24.17
CA PHE A 19 -9.12 59.33 22.90
C PHE A 19 -8.84 57.82 22.98
N LEU A 20 -8.28 57.34 24.10
CA LEU A 20 -8.06 55.91 24.33
C LEU A 20 -9.38 55.12 24.55
N ILE A 21 -10.43 55.76 25.07
CA ILE A 21 -11.76 55.13 25.19
C ILE A 21 -12.44 54.98 23.80
N ARG A 22 -12.16 55.86 22.83
CA ARG A 22 -12.70 55.77 21.46
C ARG A 22 -12.18 54.57 20.66
N THR A 23 -11.02 54.00 21.02
CA THR A 23 -10.44 52.83 20.33
C THR A 23 -10.89 51.50 20.92
N ALA A 24 -11.68 51.50 22.00
CA ALA A 24 -12.11 50.29 22.71
C ALA A 24 -13.53 49.82 22.35
N PHE A 25 -14.18 50.42 21.34
CA PHE A 25 -15.44 49.87 20.82
C PHE A 25 -15.12 48.67 19.92
N PRO A 26 -15.63 47.46 20.21
CA PRO A 26 -15.51 46.35 19.28
C PRO A 26 -16.21 46.71 17.97
N VAL A 27 -15.48 46.69 16.86
CA VAL A 27 -16.08 46.66 15.53
C VAL A 27 -16.67 45.27 15.37
N PHE A 28 -17.96 45.12 15.67
CA PHE A 28 -18.68 43.93 15.25
C PHE A 28 -18.78 44.00 13.73
N ALA A 29 -18.00 43.17 13.04
CA ALA A 29 -18.27 42.88 11.65
C ALA A 29 -19.70 42.36 11.58
N ASN A 30 -20.59 43.08 10.88
CA ASN A 30 -21.94 42.60 10.63
C ASN A 30 -21.77 41.21 9.99
N PRO A 31 -22.36 40.13 10.55
CA PRO A 31 -22.28 38.84 9.91
C PRO A 31 -22.80 39.02 8.48
N ASN A 32 -22.05 38.55 7.48
CA ASN A 32 -22.58 38.41 6.14
C ASN A 32 -23.68 37.35 6.23
N ILE A 33 -24.90 37.79 6.55
CA ILE A 33 -26.10 36.97 6.43
C ILE A 33 -26.19 36.68 4.94
N GLN A 34 -25.72 35.50 4.53
CA GLN A 34 -26.01 34.99 3.21
C GLN A 34 -27.50 34.66 3.21
N VAL A 35 -28.30 35.63 2.76
CA VAL A 35 -29.72 35.42 2.52
C VAL A 35 -29.79 34.43 1.37
N TYR A 36 -30.17 33.19 1.66
CA TYR A 36 -30.53 32.22 0.64
C TYR A 36 -31.82 32.71 -0.03
N TYR A 37 -31.70 33.42 -1.15
CA TYR A 37 -32.83 33.71 -2.02
C TYR A 37 -32.98 32.57 -3.01
N TYR A 38 -34.11 31.88 -2.93
CA TYR A 38 -34.51 30.90 -3.94
C TYR A 38 -35.11 31.66 -5.12
N THR A 39 -34.39 31.71 -6.23
CA THR A 39 -34.95 32.13 -7.51
C THR A 39 -35.94 31.06 -7.99
N PRO A 40 -37.11 31.42 -8.54
CA PRO A 40 -38.05 30.43 -9.03
C PRO A 40 -37.43 29.54 -10.11
N THR A 41 -37.61 28.23 -9.97
CA THR A 41 -37.25 27.26 -11.01
C THR A 41 -38.31 27.30 -12.12
N ALA A 42 -37.88 27.09 -13.36
CA ALA A 42 -38.81 26.99 -14.49
C ALA A 42 -39.81 25.85 -14.29
N GLN A 43 -41.08 26.12 -14.60
CA GLN A 43 -42.15 25.13 -14.66
C GLN A 43 -41.92 24.14 -15.83
N PRO A 44 -42.60 22.98 -15.86
CA PRO A 44 -42.46 21.99 -16.94
C PRO A 44 -42.78 22.52 -18.35
N ASP A 45 -43.53 23.61 -18.44
CA ASP A 45 -43.84 24.31 -19.69
C ASP A 45 -42.86 25.46 -20.01
N GLY A 46 -41.75 25.54 -19.27
CA GLY A 46 -40.67 26.48 -19.50
C GLY A 46 -40.87 27.87 -18.90
N ARG A 47 -42.02 28.18 -18.29
CA ARG A 47 -42.25 29.50 -17.67
C ARG A 47 -41.59 29.59 -16.30
N ILE A 48 -40.89 30.68 -16.03
CA ILE A 48 -40.38 31.02 -14.71
C ILE A 48 -41.37 32.00 -14.08
N LEU A 49 -42.14 31.54 -13.08
CA LEU A 49 -43.14 32.35 -12.39
C LEU A 49 -42.67 32.75 -11.00
N TYR A 50 -42.89 34.00 -10.62
CA TYR A 50 -42.66 34.53 -9.28
C TYR A 50 -43.97 34.84 -8.59
N THR A 51 -44.17 34.35 -7.38
CA THR A 51 -45.33 34.71 -6.56
C THR A 51 -44.98 35.89 -5.67
N VAL A 52 -45.65 37.03 -5.88
CA VAL A 52 -45.48 38.27 -5.11
C VAL A 52 -45.69 38.01 -3.62
N LYS A 53 -44.73 38.42 -2.79
CA LYS A 53 -44.77 38.32 -1.33
C LYS A 53 -45.13 39.67 -0.71
N ASP A 54 -45.37 39.65 0.60
CA ASP A 54 -45.65 40.88 1.34
C ASP A 54 -44.45 41.84 1.28
N ASN A 55 -44.73 43.12 1.03
CA ASN A 55 -43.77 44.21 0.77
C ASN A 55 -42.89 44.08 -0.49
N ASP A 56 -43.23 43.21 -1.44
CA ASP A 56 -42.54 43.20 -2.73
C ASP A 56 -42.91 44.40 -3.60
N THR A 57 -41.92 44.87 -4.34
CA THR A 57 -42.06 45.90 -5.37
C THR A 57 -41.49 45.37 -6.69
N CYS A 58 -41.86 45.97 -7.81
CA CYS A 58 -41.23 45.60 -9.09
C CYS A 58 -39.69 45.68 -9.03
N ILE A 59 -39.14 46.68 -8.33
CA ILE A 59 -37.69 46.86 -8.17
C ILE A 59 -37.08 45.73 -7.35
N SER A 60 -37.68 45.36 -6.21
CA SER A 60 -37.14 44.29 -5.37
C SER A 60 -37.19 42.94 -6.09
N ILE A 61 -38.29 42.63 -6.77
CA ILE A 61 -38.45 41.41 -7.55
C ILE A 61 -37.46 41.36 -8.71
N SER A 62 -37.31 42.46 -9.46
CA SER A 62 -36.43 42.50 -10.63
C SER A 62 -34.97 42.29 -10.24
N LEU A 63 -34.51 42.96 -9.18
CA LEU A 63 -33.14 42.82 -8.67
C LEU A 63 -32.85 41.42 -8.12
N LEU A 64 -33.79 40.83 -7.38
CA LEU A 64 -33.62 39.50 -6.82
C LEU A 64 -33.56 38.39 -7.89
N ASN A 65 -34.24 38.60 -9.01
CA ASN A 65 -34.32 37.62 -10.10
C ASN A 65 -33.45 37.98 -11.31
N ASN A 66 -32.60 39.00 -11.19
CA ASN A 66 -31.66 39.44 -12.22
C ASN A 66 -32.32 39.74 -13.59
N ILE A 67 -33.48 40.40 -13.57
CA ILE A 67 -34.18 40.92 -14.76
C ILE A 67 -34.37 42.44 -14.62
N THR A 68 -34.57 43.16 -15.71
CA THR A 68 -34.87 44.60 -15.61
C THR A 68 -36.34 44.81 -15.22
N GLN A 69 -36.64 45.93 -14.56
CA GLN A 69 -38.02 46.29 -14.23
C GLN A 69 -38.87 46.43 -15.50
N ASP A 70 -38.33 47.01 -16.57
CA ASP A 70 -39.03 47.15 -17.85
C ASP A 70 -39.35 45.79 -18.46
N GLN A 71 -38.42 44.83 -18.37
CA GLN A 71 -38.68 43.45 -18.82
C GLN A 71 -39.79 42.80 -18.00
N LEU A 72 -39.76 42.94 -16.67
CA LEU A 72 -40.81 42.42 -15.80
C LEU A 72 -42.18 43.01 -16.16
N GLN A 73 -42.24 44.30 -16.45
CA GLN A 73 -43.47 44.98 -16.86
C GLN A 73 -43.99 44.49 -18.21
N LEU A 74 -43.11 44.41 -19.22
CA LEU A 74 -43.46 43.94 -20.56
C LEU A 74 -43.95 42.48 -20.55
N LEU A 75 -43.30 41.60 -19.78
CA LEU A 75 -43.68 40.19 -19.66
C LEU A 75 -45.06 39.99 -19.02
N ASN A 76 -45.52 40.94 -18.22
CA ASN A 76 -46.75 40.84 -17.43
C ASN A 76 -47.83 41.85 -17.84
N ASN A 77 -47.63 42.57 -18.94
CA ASN A 77 -48.52 43.64 -19.41
C ASN A 77 -48.84 44.67 -18.30
N ILE A 78 -47.83 45.03 -17.49
CA ILE A 78 -47.97 46.05 -16.44
C ILE A 78 -47.64 47.41 -17.05
N GLU A 79 -48.66 48.25 -17.23
CA GLU A 79 -48.51 49.58 -17.80
C GLU A 79 -48.56 50.68 -16.73
N GLY A 80 -47.85 51.79 -16.98
CA GLY A 80 -47.85 52.98 -16.13
C GLY A 80 -47.47 52.68 -14.67
N ASP A 81 -48.30 53.16 -13.72
CA ASP A 81 -48.08 52.99 -12.28
C ASP A 81 -48.46 51.60 -11.75
N GLY A 82 -48.71 50.62 -12.62
CA GLY A 82 -49.15 49.26 -12.23
C GLY A 82 -48.24 48.55 -11.22
N CYS A 83 -46.95 48.92 -11.20
CA CYS A 83 -45.97 48.41 -10.22
C CYS A 83 -46.24 48.83 -8.76
N LEU A 84 -47.05 49.86 -8.52
CA LEU A 84 -47.47 50.28 -7.18
C LEU A 84 -48.59 49.42 -6.60
N PHE A 85 -49.23 48.59 -7.44
CA PHE A 85 -50.44 47.86 -7.09
C PHE A 85 -50.27 46.33 -7.17
N LEU A 86 -49.04 45.83 -7.05
CA LEU A 86 -48.78 44.40 -6.96
C LEU A 86 -49.50 43.81 -5.73
N ARG A 87 -50.18 42.68 -5.92
CA ARG A 87 -50.91 42.01 -4.85
C ARG A 87 -50.15 40.79 -4.37
N VAL A 88 -50.08 40.60 -3.05
CA VAL A 88 -49.52 39.36 -2.48
C VAL A 88 -50.26 38.14 -3.06
N GLY A 89 -49.50 37.15 -3.53
CA GLY A 89 -50.01 35.97 -4.22
C GLY A 89 -50.17 36.12 -5.74
N GLN A 90 -49.99 37.31 -6.31
CA GLN A 90 -49.97 37.50 -7.76
C GLN A 90 -48.78 36.77 -8.38
N GLU A 91 -49.01 36.03 -9.46
CA GLU A 91 -47.94 35.40 -10.24
C GLU A 91 -47.44 36.36 -11.33
N LEU A 92 -46.13 36.54 -11.39
CA LEU A 92 -45.44 37.32 -12.40
C LEU A 92 -44.52 36.43 -13.22
N LEU A 93 -44.63 36.52 -14.54
CA LEU A 93 -43.71 35.88 -15.47
C LEU A 93 -42.36 36.63 -15.46
N LEU A 94 -41.31 35.92 -15.04
CA LEU A 94 -39.94 36.43 -15.06
C LEU A 94 -39.22 36.12 -16.37
N GLY A 95 -39.66 35.09 -17.09
CA GLY A 95 -39.11 34.69 -18.37
C GLY A 95 -39.58 33.31 -18.81
N THR A 96 -39.14 32.89 -20.00
CA THR A 96 -39.39 31.55 -20.54
C THR A 96 -38.06 30.93 -20.96
N VAL A 97 -37.80 29.72 -20.50
CA VAL A 97 -36.74 28.87 -21.04
C VAL A 97 -37.37 27.94 -22.05
N ALA A 98 -36.72 27.75 -23.20
CA ALA A 98 -37.11 26.65 -24.07
C ALA A 98 -36.97 25.34 -23.27
N PRO A 99 -37.93 24.40 -23.36
CA PRO A 99 -37.72 23.07 -22.80
C PRO A 99 -36.52 22.48 -23.52
N GLU A 100 -35.36 22.54 -22.87
CA GLU A 100 -34.21 21.80 -23.33
C GLU A 100 -34.62 20.33 -23.20
N PRO A 101 -34.61 19.53 -24.28
CA PRO A 101 -34.83 18.11 -24.14
C PRO A 101 -33.77 17.64 -23.16
N THR A 102 -34.19 17.28 -21.96
CA THR A 102 -33.35 16.53 -21.05
C THR A 102 -32.99 15.29 -21.85
N ALA A 103 -31.75 15.24 -22.35
CA ALA A 103 -31.23 14.00 -22.89
C ALA A 103 -31.49 12.98 -21.79
N GLY A 104 -32.38 12.02 -22.04
CA GLY A 104 -32.58 10.91 -21.14
C GLY A 104 -31.21 10.32 -20.80
N PRO A 105 -31.06 9.61 -19.67
CA PRO A 105 -29.79 8.96 -19.36
C PRO A 105 -29.33 8.24 -20.63
N LEU A 106 -28.17 8.65 -21.15
CA LEU A 106 -27.58 7.98 -22.30
C LEU A 106 -27.51 6.52 -21.88
N SER A 107 -28.31 5.66 -22.52
CA SER A 107 -28.26 4.24 -22.26
C SER A 107 -26.86 3.78 -22.67
N THR A 108 -25.92 3.81 -21.72
CA THR A 108 -24.69 3.06 -21.84
C THR A 108 -25.15 1.63 -22.00
N ALA A 109 -25.00 1.08 -23.20
CA ALA A 109 -25.26 -0.33 -23.41
C ALA A 109 -24.42 -1.09 -22.38
N THR A 110 -25.07 -1.71 -21.40
CA THR A 110 -24.39 -2.69 -20.55
C THR A 110 -23.90 -3.77 -21.50
N SER A 111 -22.59 -3.90 -21.63
CA SER A 111 -21.99 -4.98 -22.40
C SER A 111 -22.57 -6.30 -21.91
N ILE A 112 -23.33 -6.98 -22.77
CA ILE A 112 -23.78 -8.36 -22.55
C ILE A 112 -22.66 -9.37 -22.79
N LEU A 113 -21.50 -8.91 -23.31
CA LEU A 113 -20.31 -9.72 -23.33
C LEU A 113 -19.82 -9.82 -21.89
N PRO A 114 -19.57 -11.03 -21.36
CA PRO A 114 -18.88 -11.15 -20.08
C PRO A 114 -17.64 -10.25 -20.14
N SER A 115 -17.47 -9.39 -19.14
CA SER A 115 -16.13 -8.85 -18.88
C SER A 115 -15.21 -10.08 -18.84
N PRO A 116 -14.12 -10.14 -19.61
CA PRO A 116 -13.18 -11.23 -19.43
C PRO A 116 -12.81 -11.22 -17.96
N THR A 117 -13.25 -12.22 -17.21
CA THR A 117 -12.68 -12.48 -15.90
C THR A 117 -11.20 -12.68 -16.19
N PRO A 118 -10.28 -11.91 -15.56
CA PRO A 118 -8.85 -12.16 -15.70
C PRO A 118 -8.63 -13.66 -15.53
N PHE A 119 -8.13 -14.30 -16.58
CA PHE A 119 -7.85 -15.72 -16.52
C PHE A 119 -6.64 -15.85 -15.62
N ASN A 120 -6.86 -16.21 -14.35
CA ASN A 120 -5.78 -16.65 -13.47
C ASN A 120 -5.30 -17.99 -14.03
N GLY A 121 -4.43 -17.94 -15.03
CA GLY A 121 -3.83 -19.15 -15.55
C GLY A 121 -2.81 -19.70 -14.57
N THR A 122 -2.36 -20.92 -14.84
CA THR A 122 -1.32 -21.56 -14.07
C THR A 122 -0.03 -21.66 -14.88
N GLY A 123 1.11 -21.62 -14.20
CA GLY A 123 2.42 -21.90 -14.75
C GLY A 123 3.08 -23.09 -14.05
N GLU A 124 4.31 -23.39 -14.47
CA GLU A 124 5.17 -24.39 -13.86
C GLU A 124 6.47 -23.75 -13.38
N MET A 125 6.95 -24.18 -12.22
CA MET A 125 8.21 -23.71 -11.65
C MET A 125 9.09 -24.91 -11.30
N CYS A 126 10.30 -24.95 -11.84
CA CYS A 126 11.32 -25.94 -11.52
C CYS A 126 12.43 -25.29 -10.71
N VAL A 127 12.89 -25.98 -9.66
CA VAL A 127 13.98 -25.51 -8.80
C VAL A 127 15.07 -26.56 -8.71
N LEU A 128 16.30 -26.16 -9.00
CA LEU A 128 17.48 -27.00 -8.89
C LEU A 128 18.43 -26.48 -7.81
N LEU A 129 18.93 -27.38 -6.97
CA LEU A 129 20.12 -27.14 -6.18
C LEU A 129 21.22 -28.00 -6.77
N PHE A 130 22.37 -27.42 -7.10
CA PHE A 130 23.51 -28.15 -7.66
C PHE A 130 24.77 -27.95 -6.83
N ASN A 131 25.68 -28.92 -6.96
CA ASN A 131 27.02 -28.84 -6.38
C ASN A 131 27.91 -27.96 -7.28
N ASP A 132 28.09 -26.71 -6.87
CA ASP A 132 28.91 -25.71 -7.54
C ASP A 132 30.38 -25.96 -7.22
N ILE A 133 31.04 -26.72 -8.08
CA ILE A 133 32.40 -27.24 -7.85
C ILE A 133 33.40 -26.10 -7.97
N ASN A 134 33.20 -25.21 -8.95
CA ASN A 134 34.14 -24.14 -9.25
C ASN A 134 33.81 -22.80 -8.54
N GLY A 135 32.62 -22.69 -7.93
CA GLY A 135 32.17 -21.54 -7.15
C GLY A 135 31.66 -20.37 -7.99
N ASN A 136 31.31 -20.57 -9.26
CA ASN A 136 30.89 -19.50 -10.18
C ASN A 136 29.37 -19.26 -10.19
N ALA A 137 28.60 -20.04 -9.42
CA ALA A 137 27.15 -19.98 -9.34
C ALA A 137 26.41 -20.22 -10.68
N LEU A 138 27.03 -20.94 -11.62
CA LEU A 138 26.44 -21.30 -12.91
C LEU A 138 26.69 -22.78 -13.17
N ILE A 139 25.62 -23.53 -13.48
CA ILE A 139 25.75 -24.94 -13.85
C ILE A 139 26.63 -25.05 -15.09
N ASP A 140 27.73 -25.78 -14.96
CA ASP A 140 28.67 -26.02 -16.05
C ASP A 140 28.89 -27.53 -16.29
N ASP A 141 28.68 -27.94 -17.54
CA ASP A 141 28.94 -29.29 -18.02
C ASP A 141 30.44 -29.65 -17.99
N GLU A 142 31.34 -28.66 -18.11
CA GLU A 142 32.80 -28.89 -18.09
C GLU A 142 33.29 -29.42 -16.74
N THR A 143 32.66 -28.99 -15.65
CA THR A 143 33.00 -29.42 -14.29
C THR A 143 32.09 -30.52 -13.75
N VAL A 144 31.09 -30.95 -14.53
CA VAL A 144 30.12 -32.00 -14.19
C VAL A 144 29.41 -31.68 -12.88
N GLU A 145 28.80 -30.50 -12.82
CA GLU A 145 28.05 -30.05 -11.66
C GLU A 145 26.69 -30.75 -11.60
N LEU A 146 26.50 -31.56 -10.56
CA LEU A 146 25.34 -32.45 -10.42
C LEU A 146 24.31 -31.90 -9.43
N PRO A 147 23.03 -32.31 -9.56
CA PRO A 147 22.01 -32.02 -8.56
C PRO A 147 22.41 -32.48 -7.17
N LEU A 148 22.16 -31.62 -6.18
CA LEU A 148 22.50 -31.81 -4.79
C LEU A 148 21.22 -32.02 -3.96
N SER A 149 21.15 -33.16 -3.26
CA SER A 149 20.02 -33.52 -2.41
C SER A 149 20.14 -32.99 -0.99
N GLY A 150 19.01 -32.95 -0.28
CA GLY A 150 18.95 -32.66 1.14
C GLY A 150 18.91 -31.18 1.51
N GLY A 151 18.93 -30.27 0.52
CA GLY A 151 18.63 -28.87 0.75
C GLY A 151 17.15 -28.68 1.05
N ALA A 152 16.79 -27.82 2.01
CA ALA A 152 15.38 -27.55 2.34
C ALA A 152 14.85 -26.42 1.45
N LEU A 153 13.89 -26.74 0.59
CA LEU A 153 13.26 -25.84 -0.38
C LEU A 153 11.92 -25.33 0.15
N SER A 154 11.68 -24.02 0.06
CA SER A 154 10.39 -23.38 0.37
C SER A 154 9.98 -22.45 -0.76
N VAL A 155 8.76 -22.64 -1.29
CA VAL A 155 8.15 -21.83 -2.35
C VAL A 155 6.84 -21.23 -1.82
N LYS A 156 6.72 -19.90 -1.85
CA LYS A 156 5.56 -19.17 -1.33
C LYS A 156 5.08 -18.12 -2.31
N ASP A 157 3.77 -17.98 -2.52
CA ASP A 157 3.21 -16.86 -3.28
C ASP A 157 3.15 -15.58 -2.42
N SER A 158 2.94 -14.44 -3.08
CA SER A 158 2.90 -13.12 -2.44
C SER A 158 1.81 -12.98 -1.38
N LEU A 159 0.72 -13.74 -1.52
CA LEU A 159 -0.44 -13.75 -0.63
C LEU A 159 -0.44 -14.89 0.40
N GLY A 160 0.55 -15.80 0.36
CA GLY A 160 0.67 -16.95 1.24
C GLY A 160 -0.40 -18.03 1.05
N ARG A 161 -1.10 -18.06 -0.09
CA ARG A 161 -2.07 -19.10 -0.47
C ARG A 161 -1.36 -20.39 -0.88
N VAL A 162 -0.20 -20.26 -1.53
CA VAL A 162 0.70 -21.36 -1.84
C VAL A 162 1.86 -21.32 -0.86
N SER A 163 2.12 -22.45 -0.19
CA SER A 163 3.26 -22.61 0.70
C SER A 163 3.72 -24.06 0.64
N ILE A 164 4.72 -24.31 -0.21
CA ILE A 164 5.28 -25.64 -0.46
C ILE A 164 6.63 -25.73 0.25
N ASN A 165 6.85 -26.83 0.96
CA ASN A 165 8.14 -27.15 1.58
C ASN A 165 8.56 -28.56 1.15
N GLU A 166 9.74 -28.69 0.54
CA GLU A 166 10.30 -29.95 0.08
C GLU A 166 11.81 -30.06 0.40
N GLN A 167 12.39 -31.23 0.13
CA GLN A 167 13.84 -31.38 0.06
C GLN A 167 14.28 -31.57 -1.38
N THR A 168 15.41 -30.99 -1.75
CA THR A 168 16.00 -31.17 -3.07
C THR A 168 16.43 -32.62 -3.27
N LYS A 169 16.36 -33.06 -4.53
CA LYS A 169 16.63 -34.45 -4.94
C LYS A 169 18.00 -34.52 -5.61
N GLN A 170 18.59 -35.72 -5.62
CA GLN A 170 19.84 -35.98 -6.34
C GLN A 170 19.58 -36.26 -7.83
N THR A 171 18.31 -36.29 -8.24
CA THR A 171 17.87 -36.62 -9.59
C THR A 171 17.07 -35.45 -10.16
N GLY A 172 17.77 -34.49 -10.76
CA GLY A 172 17.17 -33.36 -11.46
C GLY A 172 16.50 -32.32 -10.57
N GLU A 173 15.69 -31.47 -11.20
CA GLU A 173 14.98 -30.35 -10.58
C GLU A 173 13.71 -30.82 -9.84
N SER A 174 13.30 -30.07 -8.82
CA SER A 174 11.97 -30.19 -8.23
C SER A 174 11.00 -29.25 -8.95
N CYS A 175 10.08 -29.81 -9.74
CA CYS A 175 9.08 -29.05 -10.49
C CYS A 175 7.70 -29.05 -9.82
N PHE A 176 7.06 -27.89 -9.82
CA PHE A 176 5.73 -27.61 -9.28
C PHE A 176 4.82 -27.12 -10.41
N THR A 177 3.80 -27.91 -10.73
CA THR A 177 2.82 -27.59 -11.77
C THR A 177 1.59 -26.90 -11.16
N ASP A 178 0.75 -26.33 -12.03
CA ASP A 178 -0.55 -25.77 -11.66
C ASP A 178 -0.46 -24.62 -10.63
N LEU A 179 0.66 -23.91 -10.62
CA LEU A 179 0.86 -22.74 -9.77
C LEU A 179 0.15 -21.52 -10.35
N PRO A 180 -0.77 -20.86 -9.64
CA PRO A 180 -1.41 -19.64 -10.13
C PRO A 180 -0.40 -18.56 -10.50
N GLU A 181 -0.70 -17.75 -11.52
CA GLU A 181 0.12 -16.58 -11.82
C GLU A 181 0.22 -15.64 -10.61
N ASP A 182 1.45 -15.37 -10.18
CA ASP A 182 1.76 -14.52 -9.03
C ASP A 182 3.28 -14.25 -8.98
N THR A 183 3.70 -13.38 -8.06
CA THR A 183 5.09 -13.32 -7.62
C THR A 183 5.34 -14.33 -6.50
N TYR A 184 6.31 -15.21 -6.71
CA TYR A 184 6.72 -16.22 -5.75
C TYR A 184 8.06 -15.87 -5.09
N THR A 185 8.15 -16.08 -3.78
CA THR A 185 9.42 -16.09 -3.04
C THR A 185 9.89 -17.54 -2.92
N ILE A 186 11.01 -17.84 -3.56
CA ILE A 186 11.70 -19.13 -3.45
C ILE A 186 12.86 -18.96 -2.48
N SER A 187 12.99 -19.88 -1.54
CA SER A 187 14.08 -19.90 -0.57
C SER A 187 14.62 -21.31 -0.40
N ILE A 188 15.93 -21.43 -0.23
CA ILE A 188 16.62 -22.70 -0.03
C ILE A 188 17.56 -22.65 1.17
N ALA A 189 17.60 -23.71 1.96
CA ALA A 189 18.68 -23.96 2.91
C ALA A 189 19.59 -25.03 2.32
N VAL A 190 20.87 -24.71 2.14
CA VAL A 190 21.85 -25.69 1.65
C VAL A 190 22.06 -26.80 2.69
N PRO A 191 22.34 -28.05 2.25
CA PRO A 191 22.53 -29.17 3.17
C PRO A 191 23.77 -29.00 4.06
N GLU A 192 23.84 -29.78 5.13
CA GLU A 192 25.01 -29.79 6.01
C GLU A 192 26.28 -30.16 5.24
N GLY A 193 27.40 -29.52 5.60
CA GLY A 193 28.67 -29.71 4.93
C GLY A 193 28.82 -28.93 3.63
N TYR A 194 27.85 -28.10 3.24
CA TYR A 194 27.91 -27.21 2.09
C TYR A 194 27.75 -25.74 2.50
N ASN A 195 28.34 -24.85 1.69
CA ASN A 195 28.15 -23.41 1.76
C ASN A 195 27.46 -22.93 0.48
N ALA A 196 26.48 -22.04 0.61
CA ALA A 196 25.84 -21.42 -0.55
C ALA A 196 26.85 -20.54 -1.31
N THR A 197 26.86 -20.65 -2.64
CA THR A 197 27.71 -19.83 -3.51
C THR A 197 26.95 -18.64 -4.11
N MET A 198 25.64 -18.59 -3.90
CA MET A 198 24.76 -17.52 -4.36
C MET A 198 23.67 -17.16 -3.33
N GLN A 199 22.83 -16.19 -3.68
CA GLN A 199 21.67 -15.84 -2.86
C GLN A 199 20.73 -17.03 -2.73
N THR A 200 20.33 -17.34 -1.50
CA THR A 200 19.47 -18.47 -1.18
C THR A 200 17.98 -18.10 -1.12
N THR A 201 17.62 -16.88 -1.50
CA THR A 201 16.24 -16.42 -1.58
C THR A 201 16.08 -15.46 -2.74
N ILE A 202 15.10 -15.73 -3.60
CA ILE A 202 14.79 -14.88 -4.76
C ILE A 202 13.29 -14.71 -4.94
N ASN A 203 12.89 -13.63 -5.60
CA ASN A 203 11.51 -13.39 -6.02
C ASN A 203 11.39 -13.57 -7.53
N VAL A 204 10.40 -14.34 -7.96
CA VAL A 204 10.17 -14.68 -9.36
C VAL A 204 8.72 -14.38 -9.72
N LEU A 205 8.52 -13.64 -10.81
CA LEU A 205 7.20 -13.46 -11.40
C LEU A 205 6.88 -14.70 -12.24
N LEU A 206 5.85 -15.45 -11.84
CA LEU A 206 5.32 -16.57 -12.60
C LEU A 206 4.09 -16.12 -13.37
N THR A 207 4.17 -16.22 -14.69
CA THR A 207 3.11 -15.89 -15.64
C THR A 207 2.38 -17.16 -16.10
N ALA A 208 1.08 -17.04 -16.38
CA ALA A 208 0.27 -18.16 -16.86
C ALA A 208 0.85 -18.78 -18.14
N GLY A 209 1.01 -20.10 -18.14
CA GLY A 209 1.54 -20.89 -19.26
C GLY A 209 3.06 -20.97 -19.35
N ASP A 210 3.80 -20.23 -18.52
CA ASP A 210 5.25 -20.26 -18.54
C ASP A 210 5.82 -21.39 -17.67
N ILE A 211 6.97 -21.90 -18.10
CA ILE A 211 7.83 -22.79 -17.33
C ILE A 211 9.04 -21.98 -16.88
N THR A 212 9.19 -21.75 -15.59
CA THR A 212 10.29 -20.98 -15.03
C THR A 212 11.25 -21.91 -14.28
N SER A 213 12.54 -21.93 -14.66
CA SER A 213 13.58 -22.63 -13.91
C SER A 213 14.38 -21.65 -13.04
N VAL A 214 14.73 -22.12 -11.84
CA VAL A 214 15.46 -21.39 -10.81
C VAL A 214 16.55 -22.28 -10.25
N ASP A 215 17.79 -21.82 -10.36
CA ASP A 215 18.96 -22.58 -9.92
C ASP A 215 19.57 -21.98 -8.65
N PHE A 216 20.05 -22.86 -7.77
CA PHE A 216 20.81 -22.54 -6.58
C PHE A 216 22.12 -23.34 -6.54
N GLY A 217 23.23 -22.66 -6.26
CA GLY A 217 24.55 -23.25 -6.15
C GLY A 217 25.02 -23.41 -4.71
N ALA A 218 25.66 -24.53 -4.41
CA ALA A 218 26.35 -24.76 -3.14
C ALA A 218 27.65 -25.54 -3.34
N GLN A 219 28.70 -25.13 -2.63
CA GLN A 219 30.02 -25.75 -2.68
C GLN A 219 30.31 -26.50 -1.38
N ILE A 220 31.02 -27.63 -1.47
CA ILE A 220 31.45 -28.40 -0.29
C ILE A 220 32.28 -27.52 0.65
N SER A 221 31.92 -27.53 1.93
CA SER A 221 32.70 -26.90 2.99
C SER A 221 33.87 -27.80 3.38
N GLY A 222 34.96 -27.24 3.92
CA GLY A 222 36.04 -28.07 4.49
C GLY A 222 35.59 -29.02 5.61
N ALA A 223 34.45 -28.74 6.27
CA ALA A 223 33.81 -29.69 7.19
C ALA A 223 33.03 -30.80 6.47
N GLY A 224 32.49 -30.54 5.28
CA GLY A 224 31.81 -31.52 4.43
C GLY A 224 32.77 -32.51 3.76
N GLU A 225 33.99 -32.06 3.41
CA GLU A 225 35.05 -32.96 2.92
C GLU A 225 35.37 -34.09 3.91
N ALA A 226 35.22 -33.84 5.22
CA ALA A 226 35.41 -34.86 6.25
C ALA A 226 34.25 -35.88 6.34
N ILE A 227 33.04 -35.51 5.89
CA ILE A 227 31.82 -36.35 5.97
C ILE A 227 31.68 -37.26 4.75
N GLN A 228 32.21 -36.87 3.59
CA GLN A 228 32.12 -37.66 2.36
C GLN A 228 33.07 -38.88 2.34
N ASN A 229 34.00 -38.94 3.28
CA ASN A 229 34.81 -40.13 3.54
C ASN A 229 33.98 -41.18 4.31
N ASP A 230 33.14 -41.94 3.60
CA ASP A 230 32.60 -43.28 3.93
C ASP A 230 32.12 -43.56 5.40
N PRO A 231 30.82 -43.84 5.64
CA PRO A 231 30.32 -44.21 6.97
C PRO A 231 30.72 -45.61 7.45
N THR A 232 31.55 -46.37 6.71
CA THR A 232 32.06 -47.68 7.18
C THR A 232 33.45 -47.67 7.79
N THR A 233 34.11 -46.52 7.90
CA THR A 233 35.31 -46.44 8.74
C THR A 233 34.94 -45.98 10.14
N LYS A 234 34.55 -46.97 10.95
CA LYS A 234 34.74 -46.91 12.40
C LYS A 234 36.22 -46.57 12.62
N ASN A 235 36.52 -45.29 12.81
CA ASN A 235 37.86 -44.70 12.98
C ASN A 235 38.47 -45.11 14.34
N GLN A 236 38.42 -46.40 14.67
CA GLN A 236 39.26 -47.00 15.67
C GLN A 236 40.56 -47.34 14.96
N SER A 237 41.51 -46.40 14.96
CA SER A 237 42.85 -46.67 14.44
C SER A 237 43.40 -47.92 15.14
N PRO A 238 43.60 -49.05 14.44
CA PRO A 238 44.05 -50.29 15.07
C PRO A 238 45.41 -50.09 15.73
N LEU A 239 46.23 -49.18 15.20
CA LEU A 239 47.50 -48.74 15.79
C LEU A 239 47.33 -48.17 17.21
N LEU A 240 46.32 -47.31 17.42
CA LEU A 240 46.09 -46.66 18.71
C LEU A 240 45.50 -47.64 19.73
N GLY A 241 44.67 -48.58 19.27
CA GLY A 241 44.18 -49.70 20.09
C GLY A 241 45.31 -50.65 20.52
N ILE A 242 46.24 -50.97 19.62
CA ILE A 242 47.43 -51.78 19.93
C ILE A 242 48.36 -51.03 20.89
N LEU A 243 48.61 -49.74 20.65
CA LEU A 243 49.47 -48.94 21.52
C LEU A 243 48.85 -48.79 22.93
N GLY A 244 47.54 -48.54 23.01
CA GLY A 244 46.80 -48.51 24.28
C GLY A 244 46.85 -49.86 25.00
N GLY A 245 46.72 -50.97 24.27
CA GLY A 245 46.86 -52.32 24.82
C GLY A 245 48.26 -52.59 25.39
N LEU A 246 49.31 -52.18 24.68
CA LEU A 246 50.69 -52.33 25.15
C LEU A 246 50.97 -51.52 26.41
N VAL A 247 50.46 -50.28 26.49
CA VAL A 247 50.60 -49.43 27.68
C VAL A 247 49.88 -50.06 28.88
N LEU A 248 48.68 -50.61 28.70
CA LEU A 248 47.96 -51.30 29.77
C LEU A 248 48.67 -52.56 30.26
N LEU A 249 49.19 -53.39 29.34
CA LEU A 249 49.96 -54.59 29.70
C LEU A 249 51.25 -54.24 30.43
N PHE A 250 51.94 -53.18 29.99
CA PHE A 250 53.14 -52.69 30.65
C PHE A 250 52.84 -52.18 32.07
N GLY A 251 51.77 -51.38 32.23
CA GLY A 251 51.32 -50.90 33.53
C GLY A 251 50.92 -52.05 34.49
N LEU A 252 50.21 -53.06 33.98
CA LEU A 252 49.85 -54.25 34.76
C LEU A 252 51.09 -55.03 35.22
N GLY A 253 52.08 -55.19 34.33
CA GLY A 253 53.36 -55.85 34.64
C GLY A 253 54.12 -55.15 35.76
N ILE A 254 54.20 -53.81 35.70
CA ILE A 254 54.83 -53.01 36.76
C ILE A 254 54.05 -53.14 38.07
N GLY A 255 52.72 -53.11 38.04
CA GLY A 255 51.88 -53.26 39.23
C GLY A 255 52.08 -54.60 39.94
N ILE A 256 52.09 -55.71 39.19
CA ILE A 256 52.34 -57.06 39.72
C ILE A 256 53.76 -57.16 40.29
N TYR A 257 54.74 -56.57 39.60
CA TYR A 257 56.13 -56.55 40.06
C TYR A 257 56.30 -55.80 41.38
N ALA A 258 55.70 -54.61 41.51
CA ALA A 258 55.71 -53.82 42.74
C ALA A 258 55.06 -54.58 43.90
N LEU A 259 53.93 -55.24 43.67
CA LEU A 259 53.26 -56.07 44.67
C LEU A 259 54.10 -57.28 45.12
N ARG A 260 54.92 -57.84 44.22
CA ARG A 260 55.85 -58.93 44.57
C ARG A 260 57.02 -58.45 45.43
N ILE A 261 57.52 -57.24 45.20
CA ILE A 261 58.61 -56.66 46.00
C ILE A 261 58.12 -56.30 47.40
N GLN A 262 56.89 -55.79 47.54
CA GLN A 262 56.34 -55.46 48.86
C GLN A 262 56.06 -56.68 49.76
N LYS A 263 55.99 -57.89 49.19
CA LYS A 263 55.78 -59.14 49.93
C LYS A 263 57.07 -59.87 50.30
N LYS A 264 58.23 -59.27 50.04
CA LYS A 264 59.56 -59.76 50.44
C LYS A 264 60.14 -58.88 51.52
#